data_AF-A0A1F6U1V5-F1
#
_entry.id   AF-A0A1F6U1V5-F1
#
_cell.length_a   1.000
_cell.length_b   1.000
_cell.length_c   1.000
_cell.angle_alpha   90.00
_cell.angle_beta   90.00
_cell.angle_gamma   90.00
#
_symmetry.space_group_name_H-M   'P 1'
#
loop_
_entity.id
_entity.type
_entity.pdbx_description
1 polymer ?
#
loop_
_entity_poly.entity_id
_entity_poly.type
_entity_poly.pdbx_seq_one_letter_code
_entity_poly.pdbx_strand_id
1 'polypeptide(L)'
;MVTLPLAASNCACGHQFDHDDTDATLSSEEIRVKAEELYENYLAARAEQAASAVMAAQSEFARDPASSQKSQRVASAIQESEEARAALAVQSARVVEMKKALPPPAPALRPMQVPSAPEKKAASAKPVVVPLPARATAKAANTTAVTASMASIRAKRAARKAALATARSMSVPTPVPARPEITPPPVVQSKTPNPAFRQVQAARAEKILRKAEIATAVKAVIREEIAVAPKIAVVPKVEPKSPSPVPVLTKSAPRLLRSDKKECPNCTGSVDSKLSRCRCGYEFPTSETLMPSLAMSEDERAEFAKLFSVP
;
A
#
# COMPACT_ATOMS: atom_id res chain seq x y z
N MET A 1 -34.24 -12.97 -12.89
CA MET A 1 -32.89 -13.47 -13.22
C MET A 1 -32.77 -13.43 -14.72
N VAL A 2 -31.72 -12.81 -15.26
CA VAL A 2 -31.47 -12.80 -16.71
C VAL A 2 -30.51 -13.94 -16.99
N THR A 3 -31.00 -15.03 -17.55
CA THR A 3 -30.16 -16.13 -18.05
C THR A 3 -29.63 -15.74 -19.42
N LEU A 4 -28.34 -15.43 -19.49
CA LEU A 4 -27.65 -15.27 -20.77
C LEU A 4 -27.22 -16.65 -21.28
N PRO A 5 -27.31 -16.91 -22.59
CA PRO A 5 -26.78 -18.13 -23.18
C PRO A 5 -25.26 -18.17 -23.00
N LEU A 6 -24.70 -19.36 -22.72
CA LEU A 6 -23.26 -19.58 -22.49
C LEU A 6 -22.35 -19.11 -23.64
N ALA A 7 -22.92 -18.90 -24.84
CA ALA A 7 -22.22 -18.42 -26.02
C ALA A 7 -22.32 -16.90 -26.26
N ALA A 8 -22.95 -16.13 -25.35
CA ALA A 8 -23.03 -14.68 -25.50
C ALA A 8 -21.66 -14.04 -25.17
N SER A 9 -20.96 -13.54 -26.20
CA SER A 9 -19.73 -12.76 -26.04
C SER A 9 -19.94 -11.41 -25.34
N ASN A 10 -21.18 -10.92 -25.33
CA ASN A 10 -21.55 -9.65 -24.72
C ASN A 10 -22.64 -9.85 -23.67
N CYS A 11 -22.46 -9.22 -22.50
CA CYS A 11 -23.50 -9.03 -21.52
C CYS A 11 -24.56 -8.04 -22.02
N ALA A 12 -25.80 -8.17 -21.55
CA ALA A 12 -26.90 -7.24 -21.87
C ALA A 12 -26.61 -5.78 -21.45
N CYS A 13 -25.65 -5.55 -20.53
CA CYS A 13 -25.18 -4.22 -20.16
C CYS A 13 -24.11 -3.64 -21.12
N GLY A 14 -23.74 -4.37 -22.19
CA GLY A 14 -22.70 -3.97 -23.14
C GLY A 14 -21.28 -4.37 -22.75
N HIS A 15 -21.09 -5.09 -21.64
CA HIS A 15 -19.77 -5.60 -21.25
C HIS A 15 -19.40 -6.83 -22.11
N GLN A 16 -18.27 -6.78 -22.79
CA GLN A 16 -17.71 -7.93 -23.50
C GLN A 16 -17.01 -8.86 -22.52
N PHE A 17 -17.36 -10.15 -22.54
CA PHE A 17 -16.71 -11.17 -21.72
C PHE A 17 -15.35 -11.59 -22.31
N ASP A 18 -15.09 -11.31 -23.59
CA ASP A 18 -13.85 -11.61 -24.31
C ASP A 18 -12.69 -10.63 -24.00
N HIS A 19 -12.57 -10.14 -22.77
CA HIS A 19 -11.48 -9.21 -22.44
C HIS A 19 -10.12 -9.89 -22.23
N ASP A 20 -10.08 -11.21 -22.07
CA ASP A 20 -8.83 -11.95 -21.91
C ASP A 20 -8.31 -12.61 -23.22
N ASP A 21 -9.16 -12.76 -24.24
CA ASP A 21 -8.78 -13.33 -25.56
C ASP A 21 -8.50 -12.27 -26.64
N THR A 22 -8.60 -10.98 -26.32
CA THR A 22 -8.54 -9.90 -27.34
C THR A 22 -7.14 -9.59 -27.85
N ASP A 23 -6.09 -10.11 -27.23
CA ASP A 23 -4.76 -10.13 -27.82
C ASP A 23 -4.58 -11.40 -28.66
N ALA A 24 -5.46 -11.65 -29.64
CA ALA A 24 -5.28 -12.69 -30.67
C ALA A 24 -3.98 -12.52 -31.49
N THR A 25 -3.25 -11.43 -31.24
CA THR A 25 -1.94 -11.12 -31.80
C THR A 25 -0.78 -11.70 -30.99
N LEU A 26 -1.00 -12.11 -29.74
CA LEU A 26 0.03 -12.70 -28.90
C LEU A 26 0.11 -14.20 -29.14
N SER A 27 1.33 -14.66 -29.31
CA SER A 27 1.63 -16.07 -29.25
C SER A 27 1.28 -16.64 -27.87
N SER A 28 0.96 -17.94 -27.82
CA SER A 28 0.69 -18.64 -26.56
C SER A 28 1.87 -18.55 -25.57
N GLU A 29 3.10 -18.44 -26.07
CA GLU A 29 4.30 -18.24 -25.25
C GLU A 29 4.35 -16.84 -24.62
N GLU A 30 3.98 -15.79 -25.37
CA GLU A 30 3.88 -14.43 -24.82
C GLU A 30 2.81 -14.32 -23.74
N ILE A 31 1.66 -15.00 -23.93
CA ILE A 31 0.61 -15.07 -22.90
C ILE A 31 1.15 -15.72 -21.63
N ARG A 32 1.93 -16.81 -21.75
CA ARG A 32 2.58 -17.45 -20.59
C ARG A 32 3.58 -16.51 -19.90
N VAL A 33 4.38 -15.76 -20.66
CA VAL A 33 5.30 -14.78 -20.09
C VAL A 33 4.53 -13.68 -19.34
N LYS A 34 3.47 -13.12 -19.91
CA LYS A 34 2.63 -12.12 -19.24
C LYS A 34 2.01 -12.66 -17.94
N ALA A 35 1.55 -13.91 -17.93
CA ALA A 35 1.02 -14.53 -16.71
C ALA A 35 2.08 -14.64 -15.61
N GLU A 36 3.31 -15.01 -15.98
CA GLU A 36 4.43 -15.14 -15.03
C GLU A 36 4.96 -13.78 -14.54
N GLU A 37 4.86 -12.72 -15.36
CA GLU A 37 5.10 -11.33 -14.95
C GLU A 37 4.05 -10.82 -13.97
N LEU A 38 2.77 -11.17 -14.17
CA LEU A 38 1.72 -10.85 -13.20
C LEU A 38 2.00 -11.52 -11.85
N TYR A 39 2.47 -12.77 -11.86
CA TYR A 39 2.88 -13.46 -10.64
C TYR A 39 4.15 -12.84 -10.01
N GLU A 40 5.11 -12.37 -10.82
CA GLU A 40 6.26 -11.59 -10.35
C GLU A 40 5.81 -10.31 -9.62
N ASN A 41 4.86 -9.56 -10.18
CA ASN A 41 4.29 -8.37 -9.55
C ASN A 41 3.62 -8.67 -8.21
N TYR A 42 2.91 -9.81 -8.12
CA TYR A 42 2.33 -10.28 -6.86
C TYR A 42 3.42 -10.57 -5.81
N LEU A 43 4.49 -11.27 -6.18
CA LEU A 43 5.60 -11.56 -5.28
C LEU A 43 6.35 -10.29 -4.86
N ALA A 44 6.47 -9.31 -5.76
CA ALA A 44 7.05 -8.00 -5.45
C ALA A 44 6.23 -7.27 -4.37
N ALA A 45 4.90 -7.22 -4.53
CA ALA A 45 4.01 -6.66 -3.52
C ALA A 45 4.13 -7.38 -2.17
N ARG A 46 4.26 -8.72 -2.18
CA ARG A 46 4.49 -9.51 -0.96
C ARG A 46 5.82 -9.17 -0.28
N ALA A 47 6.90 -9.02 -1.05
CA ALA A 47 8.20 -8.60 -0.54
C ALA A 47 8.17 -7.20 0.09
N GLU A 48 7.41 -6.26 -0.49
CA GLU A 48 7.20 -4.92 0.06
C GLU A 48 6.38 -4.95 1.37
N GLN A 49 5.34 -5.79 1.43
CA GLN A 49 4.55 -5.99 2.66
C GLN A 49 5.42 -6.56 3.78
N ALA A 50 6.22 -7.59 3.50
CA ALA A 50 7.12 -8.18 4.48
C ALA A 50 8.19 -7.17 4.95
N ALA A 51 8.75 -6.35 4.05
CA ALA A 51 9.65 -5.27 4.43
C ALA A 51 8.96 -4.21 5.32
N SER A 52 7.70 -3.89 5.04
CA SER A 52 6.90 -2.98 5.88
C SER A 52 6.64 -3.58 7.28
N ALA A 53 6.43 -4.89 7.37
CA ALA A 53 6.29 -5.61 8.64
C ALA A 53 7.58 -5.57 9.48
N VAL A 54 8.76 -5.71 8.85
CA VAL A 54 10.07 -5.52 9.52
C VAL A 54 10.17 -4.14 10.15
N MET A 55 9.85 -3.09 9.38
CA MET A 55 9.91 -1.71 9.88
C MET A 55 8.94 -1.48 11.05
N ALA A 56 7.75 -2.06 10.97
CA ALA A 56 6.77 -2.00 12.06
C ALA A 56 7.29 -2.69 13.33
N ALA A 57 7.77 -3.93 13.21
CA ALA A 57 8.31 -4.71 14.32
C ALA A 57 9.52 -4.01 14.98
N GLN A 58 10.44 -3.46 14.16
CA GLN A 58 11.58 -2.70 14.65
C GLN A 58 11.14 -1.45 15.44
N SER A 59 10.12 -0.74 14.96
CA SER A 59 9.57 0.42 15.67
C SER A 59 8.94 0.04 17.02
N GLU A 60 8.32 -1.13 17.13
CA GLU A 60 7.76 -1.63 18.39
C GLU A 60 8.83 -2.05 19.38
N PHE A 61 9.90 -2.70 18.89
CA PHE A 61 11.07 -3.08 19.67
C PHE A 61 11.82 -1.85 20.19
N ALA A 62 11.97 -0.81 19.36
CA ALA A 62 12.61 0.44 19.77
C ALA A 62 11.89 1.13 20.95
N ARG A 63 10.57 0.92 21.11
CA ARG A 63 9.80 1.43 22.26
C ARG A 63 10.04 0.66 23.55
N ASP A 64 10.41 -0.62 23.47
CA ASP A 64 10.69 -1.47 24.63
C ASP A 64 11.74 -2.54 24.30
N PRO A 65 13.03 -2.18 24.36
CA PRO A 65 14.11 -3.08 23.99
C PRO A 65 14.34 -4.20 25.02
N ALA A 66 13.72 -4.14 26.20
CA ALA A 66 13.85 -5.18 27.22
C ALA A 66 12.91 -6.37 26.98
N SER A 67 11.99 -6.27 26.01
CA SER A 67 11.02 -7.31 25.70
C SER A 67 11.59 -8.36 24.73
N SER A 68 11.80 -9.58 25.23
CA SER A 68 12.26 -10.73 24.42
C SER A 68 11.26 -11.12 23.33
N GLN A 69 9.96 -10.98 23.59
CA GLN A 69 8.91 -11.26 22.61
C GLN A 69 9.01 -10.32 21.40
N LYS A 70 9.33 -9.03 21.62
CA LYS A 70 9.47 -8.06 20.54
C LYS A 70 10.75 -8.29 19.73
N SER A 71 11.86 -8.65 20.36
CA SER A 71 13.07 -9.03 19.61
C SER A 71 12.82 -10.26 18.73
N GLN A 72 12.07 -11.25 19.24
CA GLN A 72 11.70 -12.43 18.46
C GLN A 72 10.81 -12.06 17.27
N ARG A 73 9.82 -11.17 17.44
CA ARG A 73 9.00 -10.67 16.33
C ARG A 73 9.82 -9.98 15.24
N VAL A 74 10.82 -9.18 15.61
CA VAL A 74 11.74 -8.56 14.65
C VAL A 74 12.50 -9.62 13.86
N ALA A 75 13.04 -10.64 14.56
CA ALA A 75 13.76 -11.73 13.91
C ALA A 75 12.88 -12.50 12.91
N SER A 76 11.66 -12.88 13.32
CA SER A 76 10.70 -13.57 12.44
C SER A 76 10.29 -12.71 11.24
N ALA A 77 10.04 -11.42 11.42
CA ALA A 77 9.71 -10.52 10.33
C ALA A 77 10.87 -10.36 9.32
N ILE A 78 12.12 -10.32 9.82
CA ILE A 78 13.31 -10.28 8.96
C ILE A 78 13.38 -11.54 8.11
N GLN A 79 13.26 -12.71 8.73
CA GLN A 79 13.26 -14.00 8.04
C GLN A 79 12.18 -14.05 6.95
N GLU A 80 10.94 -13.67 7.26
CA GLU A 80 9.85 -13.65 6.28
C GLU A 80 10.14 -12.69 5.11
N SER A 81 10.77 -11.54 5.38
CA SER A 81 11.17 -10.59 4.34
C SER A 81 12.27 -11.13 3.42
N GLU A 82 13.19 -11.92 3.97
CA GLU A 82 14.25 -12.58 3.20
C GLU A 82 13.68 -13.71 2.34
N GLU A 83 12.78 -14.52 2.89
CA GLU A 83 12.07 -15.58 2.16
C GLU A 83 11.24 -15.00 1.00
N ALA A 84 10.51 -13.90 1.23
CA ALA A 84 9.74 -13.24 0.18
C ALA A 84 10.63 -12.67 -0.95
N ARG A 85 11.78 -12.09 -0.60
CA ARG A 85 12.77 -11.60 -1.59
C ARG A 85 13.42 -12.74 -2.36
N ALA A 86 13.74 -13.85 -1.69
CA ALA A 86 14.29 -15.04 -2.34
C ALA A 86 13.29 -15.63 -3.34
N ALA A 87 12.00 -15.72 -2.99
CA ALA A 87 10.95 -16.16 -3.89
C ALA A 87 10.82 -15.26 -5.13
N LEU A 88 10.83 -13.94 -4.93
CA LEU A 88 10.83 -12.97 -6.04
C LEU A 88 12.06 -13.13 -6.95
N ALA A 89 13.25 -13.34 -6.37
CA ALA A 89 14.47 -13.53 -7.14
C ALA A 89 14.40 -14.78 -8.03
N VAL A 90 13.92 -15.92 -7.49
CA VAL A 90 13.70 -17.15 -8.26
C VAL A 90 12.71 -16.93 -9.39
N GLN A 91 11.59 -16.26 -9.11
CA GLN A 91 10.56 -15.98 -10.12
C GLN A 91 11.06 -15.06 -11.23
N SER A 92 11.76 -13.97 -10.88
CA SER A 92 12.31 -13.03 -11.86
C SER A 92 13.35 -13.71 -12.77
N ALA A 93 14.15 -14.63 -12.24
CA ALA A 93 15.08 -15.43 -13.04
C ALA A 93 14.34 -16.33 -14.04
N ARG A 94 13.23 -16.96 -13.62
CA ARG A 94 12.38 -17.78 -14.49
C ARG A 94 11.73 -16.96 -15.60
N VAL A 95 11.23 -15.76 -15.29
CA VAL A 95 10.66 -14.84 -16.28
C VAL A 95 11.71 -14.41 -17.30
N VAL A 96 12.94 -14.12 -16.87
CA VAL A 96 14.05 -13.79 -17.77
C VAL A 96 14.40 -14.97 -18.68
N GLU A 97 14.42 -16.19 -18.16
CA GLU A 97 14.67 -17.40 -18.97
C GLU A 97 13.57 -17.61 -20.02
N MET A 98 12.30 -17.48 -19.65
CA MET A 98 11.17 -17.60 -20.59
C MET A 98 11.21 -16.50 -21.66
N LYS A 99 11.53 -15.25 -21.28
CA LYS A 99 11.70 -14.15 -22.23
C LYS A 99 12.85 -14.37 -23.20
N LYS A 100 13.91 -15.04 -22.76
CA LYS A 100 15.07 -15.39 -23.61
C LYS A 100 14.74 -16.51 -24.59
N ALA A 101 13.79 -17.40 -24.25
CA ALA A 101 13.32 -18.46 -25.12
C ALA A 101 12.38 -17.96 -26.23
N LEU A 102 11.71 -16.82 -26.03
CA LEU A 102 10.86 -16.22 -27.07
C LEU A 102 11.69 -15.88 -28.32
N PRO A 103 11.18 -16.18 -29.52
CA PRO A 103 11.85 -15.77 -30.75
C PRO A 103 11.99 -14.23 -30.75
N PRO A 104 13.14 -13.69 -31.21
CA PRO A 104 13.28 -12.25 -31.33
C PRO A 104 12.12 -11.72 -32.17
N PRO A 105 11.47 -10.62 -31.75
CA PRO A 105 10.33 -10.08 -32.48
C PRO A 105 10.76 -9.90 -33.93
N ALA A 106 10.04 -10.58 -34.83
CA ALA A 106 10.36 -10.54 -36.26
C ALA A 106 10.55 -9.07 -36.63
N PRO A 107 11.69 -8.70 -37.25
CA PRO A 107 12.03 -7.30 -37.50
C PRO A 107 10.83 -6.70 -38.21
N ALA A 108 10.07 -5.86 -37.49
CA ALA A 108 8.83 -5.32 -37.98
C ALA A 108 9.17 -4.68 -39.32
N LEU A 109 8.64 -5.26 -40.40
CA LEU A 109 8.83 -4.73 -41.75
C LEU A 109 8.50 -3.26 -41.62
N ARG A 110 9.54 -2.42 -41.71
CA ARG A 110 9.41 -0.98 -41.49
C ARG A 110 8.20 -0.59 -42.32
N PRO A 111 7.13 -0.03 -41.71
CA PRO A 111 5.96 0.35 -42.47
C PRO A 111 6.49 1.16 -43.64
N MET A 112 6.36 0.63 -44.86
CA MET A 112 6.73 1.37 -46.06
C MET A 112 6.02 2.68 -45.87
N GLN A 113 6.79 3.76 -45.72
CA GLN A 113 6.23 5.09 -45.66
C GLN A 113 5.46 5.23 -46.96
N VAL A 114 4.15 5.01 -46.89
CA VAL A 114 3.25 5.36 -47.97
C VAL A 114 3.53 6.84 -48.15
N PRO A 115 4.04 7.27 -49.33
CA PRO A 115 4.35 8.66 -49.56
C PRO A 115 3.09 9.43 -49.23
N SER A 116 3.14 10.21 -48.15
CA SER A 116 2.03 11.05 -47.75
C SER A 116 1.75 11.98 -48.92
N ALA A 117 0.58 11.78 -49.54
CA ALA A 117 0.10 12.69 -50.56
C ALA A 117 0.17 14.11 -49.99
N PRO A 118 0.64 15.10 -50.77
CA PRO A 118 0.90 16.44 -50.27
C PRO A 118 -0.37 17.03 -49.67
N GLU A 119 -0.39 17.10 -48.33
CA GLU A 119 -1.42 17.76 -47.57
C GLU A 119 -1.43 19.24 -47.98
N LYS A 120 -2.51 19.65 -48.66
CA LYS A 120 -2.75 21.04 -49.00
C LYS A 120 -2.75 21.84 -47.70
N LYS A 121 -1.76 22.74 -47.59
CA LYS A 121 -1.62 23.76 -46.56
C LYS A 121 -2.95 24.51 -46.37
N ALA A 122 -3.76 24.08 -45.40
CA ALA A 122 -4.83 24.89 -44.85
C ALA A 122 -4.21 25.90 -43.87
N ALA A 123 -4.69 27.13 -43.96
CA ALA A 123 -4.08 28.31 -43.40
C ALA A 123 -3.87 28.24 -41.88
N SER A 124 -2.67 28.66 -41.49
CA SER A 124 -2.24 28.97 -40.13
C SER A 124 -3.20 29.97 -39.47
N ALA A 125 -3.99 29.49 -38.50
CA ALA A 125 -4.59 30.34 -37.50
C ALA A 125 -3.55 30.60 -36.39
N LYS A 126 -3.28 31.89 -36.15
CA LYS A 126 -2.27 32.39 -35.21
C LYS A 126 -2.59 31.92 -33.78
N PRO A 127 -1.60 31.45 -33.00
CA PRO A 127 -1.79 31.21 -31.58
C PRO A 127 -1.87 32.55 -30.84
N VAL A 128 -2.96 32.75 -30.10
CA VAL A 128 -3.13 33.86 -29.17
C VAL A 128 -2.15 33.67 -28.01
N VAL A 129 -1.17 34.56 -27.92
CA VAL A 129 -0.19 34.64 -26.84
C VAL A 129 -0.88 35.18 -25.59
N VAL A 130 -1.01 34.32 -24.56
CA VAL A 130 -1.42 34.74 -23.21
C VAL A 130 -0.15 35.11 -22.41
N PRO A 131 -0.02 36.31 -21.84
CA PRO A 131 1.16 36.71 -21.09
C PRO A 131 1.26 35.99 -19.74
N LEU A 132 2.43 35.41 -19.45
CA LEU A 132 2.80 34.92 -18.12
C LEU A 132 3.06 36.11 -17.18
N PRO A 133 2.52 36.14 -15.94
CA PRO A 133 2.94 37.10 -14.93
C PRO A 133 4.29 36.71 -14.32
N ALA A 134 5.19 37.70 -14.25
CA ALA A 134 6.51 37.62 -13.65
C ALA A 134 6.44 37.25 -12.15
N ARG A 135 7.21 36.23 -11.75
CA ARG A 135 7.37 35.85 -10.34
C ARG A 135 8.70 36.39 -9.83
N ALA A 136 8.60 37.32 -8.89
CA ALA A 136 9.72 38.01 -8.25
C ALA A 136 10.64 37.04 -7.50
N THR A 137 11.95 37.23 -7.67
CA THR A 137 13.02 36.60 -6.93
C THR A 137 13.24 37.34 -5.60
N ALA A 138 12.77 36.78 -4.50
CA ALA A 138 13.16 37.23 -3.17
C ALA A 138 14.37 36.41 -2.69
N LYS A 139 15.55 37.03 -2.76
CA LYS A 139 16.73 36.65 -1.97
C LYS A 139 16.39 36.84 -0.49
N ALA A 140 16.61 35.82 0.33
CA ALA A 140 16.77 35.98 1.76
C ALA A 140 17.95 35.12 2.21
N ALA A 141 19.09 35.79 2.39
CA ALA A 141 20.12 35.33 3.29
C ALA A 141 19.55 35.26 4.71
N ASN A 142 19.95 34.25 5.48
CA ASN A 142 20.37 34.50 6.85
C ASN A 142 21.20 33.35 7.39
N THR A 143 22.40 33.77 7.76
CA THR A 143 23.45 33.10 8.49
C THR A 143 23.11 33.07 10.00
N THR A 144 23.90 32.26 10.72
CA THR A 144 24.25 32.35 12.15
C THR A 144 23.36 31.75 13.25
N ALA A 145 23.95 30.71 13.86
CA ALA A 145 24.19 30.53 15.29
C ALA A 145 23.04 30.06 16.21
N VAL A 146 23.12 28.80 16.65
CA VAL A 146 23.11 28.43 18.08
C VAL A 146 24.00 27.21 18.30
N THR A 147 25.15 27.44 18.92
CA THR A 147 25.95 26.46 19.65
C THR A 147 25.45 26.35 21.10
N ALA A 148 25.74 25.22 21.74
CA ALA A 148 25.70 24.94 23.19
C ALA A 148 24.37 24.51 23.83
N SER A 149 24.25 23.20 24.08
CA SER A 149 23.90 22.61 25.39
C SER A 149 23.41 21.18 25.20
N MET A 150 24.23 20.18 25.54
CA MET A 150 23.78 18.81 25.90
C MET A 150 24.90 18.07 26.65
N ALA A 151 25.38 18.68 27.74
CA ALA A 151 25.97 17.94 28.85
C ALA A 151 24.93 17.91 29.99
N SER A 152 24.86 16.79 30.72
CA SER A 152 23.97 16.54 31.86
C SER A 152 22.58 15.94 31.58
N ILE A 153 22.53 14.67 31.12
CA ILE A 153 21.53 13.70 31.61
C ILE A 153 22.19 12.30 31.69
N ARG A 154 23.14 12.14 32.62
CA ARG A 154 23.70 10.81 32.98
C ARG A 154 23.78 10.69 34.50
N ALA A 155 22.64 10.83 35.17
CA ALA A 155 22.45 10.46 36.57
C ALA A 155 20.95 10.46 36.90
N LYS A 156 20.28 9.30 36.76
CA LYS A 156 18.98 8.93 37.40
C LYS A 156 18.40 7.65 36.76
N ARG A 157 19.13 6.54 36.85
CA ARG A 157 18.59 5.18 36.61
C ARG A 157 19.32 4.18 37.51
N ALA A 158 19.05 4.26 38.81
CA ALA A 158 19.51 3.25 39.78
C ALA A 158 18.58 3.03 40.98
N ALA A 159 17.35 3.58 40.99
CA ALA A 159 16.50 3.51 42.19
C ALA A 159 14.99 3.38 41.88
N ARG A 160 14.60 2.47 40.97
CA ARG A 160 13.18 2.13 40.74
C ARG A 160 13.03 0.73 40.14
N LYS A 161 13.36 -0.31 40.90
CA LYS A 161 12.90 -1.70 40.66
C LYS A 161 12.91 -2.48 41.98
N ALA A 162 12.08 -2.05 42.91
CA ALA A 162 11.73 -2.78 44.13
C ALA A 162 10.37 -2.26 44.64
N ALA A 163 9.32 -2.40 43.84
CA ALA A 163 7.92 -2.15 44.25
C ALA A 163 6.98 -2.56 43.12
N LEU A 164 6.86 -3.86 42.83
CA LEU A 164 5.73 -4.37 42.06
C LEU A 164 5.39 -5.80 42.52
N ALA A 165 5.01 -5.89 43.79
CA ALA A 165 4.20 -6.98 44.31
C ALA A 165 3.15 -6.35 45.22
N THR A 166 1.94 -6.88 45.18
CA THR A 166 0.78 -6.52 46.02
C THR A 166 -0.14 -5.42 45.47
N ALA A 167 -1.25 -5.84 44.85
CA ALA A 167 -2.61 -5.55 45.36
C ALA A 167 -3.65 -5.77 44.25
N ARG A 168 -4.22 -6.98 44.25
CA ARG A 168 -5.59 -7.24 43.81
C ARG A 168 -6.51 -6.70 44.91
N SER A 169 -7.39 -5.76 44.61
CA SER A 169 -8.60 -5.54 45.40
C SER A 169 -9.70 -4.96 44.53
N MET A 170 -10.83 -5.68 44.50
CA MET A 170 -12.05 -5.30 43.82
C MET A 170 -12.66 -4.05 44.47
N SER A 171 -13.21 -3.14 43.65
CA SER A 171 -14.19 -2.17 44.12
C SER A 171 -15.27 -1.95 43.05
N VAL A 172 -16.49 -1.81 43.58
CA VAL A 172 -17.80 -1.74 42.93
C VAL A 172 -17.98 -0.41 42.19
N PRO A 173 -18.62 -0.37 41.00
CA PRO A 173 -18.84 0.88 40.29
C PRO A 173 -19.99 1.70 40.91
N THR A 174 -19.69 2.95 41.23
CA THR A 174 -20.64 4.01 41.60
C THR A 174 -21.22 4.67 40.34
N PRO A 175 -22.46 5.19 40.37
CA PRO A 175 -23.09 5.81 39.21
C PRO A 175 -22.56 7.24 38.98
N VAL A 176 -22.18 7.53 37.73
CA VAL A 176 -21.64 8.81 37.27
C VAL A 176 -22.78 9.82 37.01
N PRO A 177 -22.70 11.07 37.50
CA PRO A 177 -23.70 12.10 37.24
C PRO A 177 -23.62 12.64 35.80
N ALA A 178 -24.79 13.00 35.27
CA ALA A 178 -25.04 13.43 33.90
C ALA A 178 -24.16 14.61 33.46
N ARG A 179 -23.57 14.47 32.28
CA ARG A 179 -22.74 15.48 31.60
C ARG A 179 -23.62 16.51 30.89
N PRO A 180 -23.38 17.83 31.03
CA PRO A 180 -24.15 18.85 30.35
C PRO A 180 -23.95 18.80 28.83
N GLU A 181 -25.07 18.89 28.13
CA GLU A 181 -25.21 18.87 26.68
C GLU A 181 -24.69 20.18 26.08
N ILE A 182 -23.49 20.12 25.50
CA ILE A 182 -22.89 21.24 24.76
C ILE A 182 -23.39 21.11 23.32
N THR A 183 -24.29 22.01 22.92
CA THR A 183 -24.77 22.17 21.55
C THR A 183 -23.60 22.65 20.67
N PRO A 184 -23.16 21.86 19.65
CA PRO A 184 -22.10 22.29 18.76
C PRO A 184 -22.60 23.42 17.83
N PRO A 185 -21.76 24.44 17.56
CA PRO A 185 -22.13 25.52 16.66
C PRO A 185 -22.35 25.00 15.22
N PRO A 186 -23.23 25.66 14.44
CA PRO A 186 -23.54 25.25 13.08
C PRO A 186 -22.29 25.23 12.20
N VAL A 187 -21.97 24.04 11.66
CA VAL A 187 -20.84 23.83 10.75
C VAL A 187 -21.18 24.45 9.40
N VAL A 188 -20.67 25.66 9.15
CA VAL A 188 -20.72 26.29 7.83
C VAL A 188 -19.76 25.52 6.91
N GLN A 189 -20.30 24.65 6.07
CA GLN A 189 -19.54 23.90 5.08
C GLN A 189 -19.09 24.83 3.94
N SER A 190 -17.96 25.50 4.10
CA SER A 190 -17.32 26.20 3.00
C SER A 190 -16.75 25.17 2.01
N LYS A 191 -17.27 25.14 0.78
CA LYS A 191 -16.85 24.23 -0.30
C LYS A 191 -15.36 24.38 -0.71
N THR A 192 -14.69 25.41 -0.22
CA THR A 192 -13.26 25.64 -0.44
C THR A 192 -12.45 25.30 0.82
N PRO A 193 -11.51 24.34 0.76
CA PRO A 193 -10.65 24.03 1.91
C PRO A 193 -9.84 25.26 2.34
N ASN A 194 -9.78 25.47 3.65
CA ASN A 194 -9.13 26.59 4.33
C ASN A 194 -7.72 26.86 3.75
N PRO A 195 -7.34 28.11 3.44
CA PRO A 195 -6.05 28.46 2.86
C PRO A 195 -4.85 27.93 3.66
N ALA A 196 -4.94 27.88 4.99
CA ALA A 196 -3.88 27.33 5.84
C ALA A 196 -3.64 25.84 5.55
N PHE A 197 -4.71 25.08 5.30
CA PHE A 197 -4.62 23.66 4.96
C PHE A 197 -3.98 23.44 3.58
N ARG A 198 -4.28 24.31 2.61
CA ARG A 198 -3.64 24.27 1.27
C ARG A 198 -2.13 24.54 1.34
N GLN A 199 -1.72 25.49 2.18
CA GLN A 199 -0.29 25.78 2.39
C GLN A 199 0.44 24.59 3.04
N VAL A 200 -0.17 23.93 4.02
CA VAL A 200 0.41 22.74 4.66
C VAL A 200 0.54 21.58 3.65
N GLN A 201 -0.44 21.39 2.76
CA GLN A 201 -0.35 20.39 1.71
C GLN A 201 0.74 20.72 0.68
N ALA A 202 0.84 21.97 0.24
CA ALA A 202 1.87 22.42 -0.68
C ALA A 202 3.28 22.20 -0.10
N ALA A 203 3.52 22.58 1.16
CA ALA A 203 4.78 22.35 1.85
C ALA A 203 5.12 20.86 1.99
N ARG A 204 4.11 19.99 2.17
CA ARG A 204 4.30 18.55 2.23
C ARG A 204 4.66 17.95 0.87
N ALA A 205 4.04 18.45 -0.22
CA ALA A 205 4.37 18.05 -1.58
C ALA A 205 5.81 18.44 -1.97
N GLU A 206 6.24 19.67 -1.65
CA GLU A 206 7.62 20.12 -1.88
C GLU A 206 8.65 19.25 -1.13
N LYS A 207 8.33 18.83 0.10
CA LYS A 207 9.20 17.95 0.90
C LYS A 207 9.33 16.55 0.28
N ILE A 208 8.32 16.07 -0.43
CA ILE A 208 8.36 14.79 -1.13
C ILE A 208 9.22 14.90 -2.39
N LEU A 209 9.05 15.98 -3.18
CA LEU A 209 9.84 16.20 -4.39
C LEU A 209 11.33 16.35 -4.08
N ARG A 210 11.71 17.12 -3.06
CA ARG A 210 13.13 17.21 -2.64
C ARG A 210 13.71 15.86 -2.22
N LYS A 211 12.92 15.00 -1.56
CA LYS A 211 13.38 13.66 -1.20
C LYS A 211 13.58 12.77 -2.42
N ALA A 212 12.73 12.90 -3.43
CA ALA A 212 12.87 12.17 -4.69
C ALA A 212 14.11 12.64 -5.48
N GLU A 213 14.38 13.94 -5.51
CA GLU A 213 15.60 14.51 -6.11
C GLU A 213 16.87 14.02 -5.40
N ILE A 214 16.88 13.99 -4.07
CA ILE A 214 18.03 13.45 -3.32
C ILE A 214 18.20 11.95 -3.57
N ALA A 215 17.11 11.17 -3.60
CA ALA A 215 17.18 9.74 -3.87
C ALA A 215 17.69 9.43 -5.29
N THR A 216 17.29 10.22 -6.28
CA THR A 216 17.79 10.09 -7.66
C THR A 216 19.24 10.51 -7.78
N ALA A 217 19.67 11.59 -7.12
CA ALA A 217 21.07 12.01 -7.06
C ALA A 217 21.97 10.95 -6.40
N VAL A 218 21.56 10.38 -5.26
CA VAL A 218 22.31 9.31 -4.58
C VAL A 218 22.41 8.06 -5.46
N LYS A 219 21.34 7.70 -6.18
CA LYS A 219 21.35 6.56 -7.11
C LYS A 219 22.30 6.79 -8.30
N ALA A 220 22.46 8.03 -8.75
CA ALA A 220 23.42 8.38 -9.80
C ALA A 220 24.87 8.26 -9.32
N VAL A 221 25.19 8.78 -8.12
CA VAL A 221 26.54 8.69 -7.54
C VAL A 221 26.97 7.24 -7.32
N ILE A 222 26.09 6.40 -6.78
CA ILE A 222 26.38 4.96 -6.56
C ILE A 222 26.63 4.23 -7.90
N ARG A 223 25.96 4.63 -8.98
CA ARG A 223 26.13 4.00 -10.30
C ARG A 223 27.46 4.37 -10.96
N GLU A 224 27.97 5.58 -10.70
CA GLU A 224 29.24 6.07 -11.25
C GLU A 224 30.44 5.47 -10.51
N GLU A 225 30.33 5.26 -9.19
CA GLU A 225 31.39 4.65 -8.37
C GLU A 225 31.62 3.16 -8.69
N ILE A 226 30.59 2.43 -9.15
CA ILE A 226 30.71 1.01 -9.55
C ILE A 226 31.40 0.86 -10.92
N ALA A 227 31.45 1.91 -11.74
CA ALA A 227 32.04 1.84 -13.07
C ALA A 227 33.58 2.03 -13.08
N VAL A 228 34.18 2.44 -11.96
CA VAL A 228 35.62 2.79 -11.91
C VAL A 228 36.29 2.21 -10.65
N ALA A 229 36.45 0.88 -10.56
CA ALA A 229 37.46 0.29 -9.66
C ALA A 229 37.91 -1.12 -10.10
N PRO A 230 39.24 -1.40 -10.12
CA PRO A 230 39.80 -2.69 -10.52
C PRO A 230 39.85 -3.71 -9.36
N LYS A 231 39.83 -5.00 -9.72
CA LYS A 231 39.90 -6.17 -8.82
C LYS A 231 41.15 -6.15 -7.92
N ILE A 232 40.99 -5.92 -6.61
CA ILE A 232 41.94 -6.36 -5.57
C ILE A 232 41.15 -6.86 -4.34
N ALA A 233 41.64 -7.95 -3.76
CA ALA A 233 41.04 -8.72 -2.67
C ALA A 233 41.25 -8.12 -1.26
N VAL A 234 40.49 -8.67 -0.30
CA VAL A 234 40.67 -8.70 1.17
C VAL A 234 39.99 -7.60 2.03
N VAL A 235 38.87 -8.00 2.67
CA VAL A 235 38.32 -7.78 4.05
C VAL A 235 39.14 -6.86 5.01
N PRO A 236 38.60 -6.00 5.95
CA PRO A 236 37.39 -6.16 6.81
C PRO A 236 36.48 -4.92 7.12
N LYS A 237 35.24 -5.26 7.55
CA LYS A 237 34.40 -4.70 8.66
C LYS A 237 34.56 -3.22 9.07
N VAL A 238 33.60 -2.35 8.71
CA VAL A 238 33.19 -1.16 9.49
C VAL A 238 31.70 -0.83 9.25
N GLU A 239 31.01 -0.51 10.34
CA GLU A 239 29.58 -0.24 10.53
C GLU A 239 29.19 1.21 10.14
N PRO A 240 28.04 1.49 9.48
CA PRO A 240 27.50 2.85 9.43
C PRO A 240 26.09 3.00 10.02
N LYS A 241 26.01 4.05 10.81
CA LYS A 241 24.94 4.64 11.60
C LYS A 241 23.78 5.16 10.72
N SER A 242 22.55 4.80 11.09
CA SER A 242 21.31 5.21 10.41
C SER A 242 20.77 6.58 10.87
N PRO A 243 20.12 7.37 9.99
CA PRO A 243 19.26 8.48 10.38
C PRO A 243 17.77 8.11 10.41
N SER A 244 17.09 8.63 11.44
CA SER A 244 15.69 8.41 11.82
C SER A 244 14.66 9.09 10.91
N PRO A 245 13.41 8.54 10.81
CA PRO A 245 12.25 9.37 10.52
C PRO A 245 11.06 9.20 11.49
N VAL A 246 10.70 10.34 12.09
CA VAL A 246 9.40 10.94 12.47
C VAL A 246 8.10 10.09 12.37
N PRO A 247 7.26 10.04 13.43
CA PRO A 247 5.98 9.33 13.42
C PRO A 247 4.85 10.14 12.78
N VAL A 248 4.11 9.55 11.84
CA VAL A 248 2.82 10.05 11.35
C VAL A 248 1.70 9.29 12.06
N LEU A 249 1.02 10.00 12.96
CA LEU A 249 -0.14 9.55 13.70
C LEU A 249 -1.40 9.72 12.85
N THR A 250 -1.87 8.65 12.20
CA THR A 250 -3.24 8.59 11.66
C THR A 250 -4.06 7.62 12.49
N LYS A 251 -4.63 8.14 13.58
CA LYS A 251 -5.76 7.52 14.28
C LYS A 251 -7.01 7.66 13.41
N SER A 252 -7.25 6.69 12.55
CA SER A 252 -8.58 6.44 11.99
C SER A 252 -9.36 5.66 13.03
N ALA A 253 -10.02 6.36 13.95
CA ALA A 253 -10.93 5.73 14.89
C ALA A 253 -12.05 5.02 14.11
N PRO A 254 -12.36 3.74 14.41
CA PRO A 254 -13.52 3.09 13.85
C PRO A 254 -14.75 3.86 14.32
N ARG A 255 -15.44 4.50 13.38
CA ARG A 255 -16.75 5.09 13.65
C ARG A 255 -17.66 3.94 14.08
N LEU A 256 -18.02 3.93 15.36
CA LEU A 256 -19.14 3.18 15.91
C LEU A 256 -20.42 3.68 15.22
N LEU A 257 -20.64 3.19 14.01
CA LEU A 257 -21.82 3.44 13.21
C LEU A 257 -23.02 2.80 13.90
N ARG A 258 -24.03 3.62 14.14
CA ARG A 258 -25.37 3.21 14.56
C ARG A 258 -25.82 2.02 13.71
N SER A 259 -26.21 0.95 14.39
CA SER A 259 -26.20 -0.46 13.96
C SER A 259 -27.18 -0.87 12.85
N ASP A 260 -27.91 0.06 12.24
CA ASP A 260 -29.08 -0.28 11.42
C ASP A 260 -28.92 0.05 9.93
N LYS A 261 -27.74 0.49 9.50
CA LYS A 261 -27.47 0.82 8.10
C LYS A 261 -26.24 0.09 7.60
N LYS A 262 -26.39 -0.59 6.46
CA LYS A 262 -25.32 -1.22 5.69
C LYS A 262 -25.05 -0.40 4.42
N GLU A 263 -23.80 -0.24 4.03
CA GLU A 263 -23.44 0.45 2.79
C GLU A 263 -23.48 -0.53 1.62
N CYS A 264 -24.10 -0.13 0.51
CA CYS A 264 -24.14 -0.93 -0.70
C CYS A 264 -22.76 -0.91 -1.38
N PRO A 265 -22.13 -2.07 -1.64
CA PRO A 265 -20.81 -2.10 -2.30
C PRO A 265 -20.85 -1.63 -3.75
N ASN A 266 -22.01 -1.68 -4.41
CA ASN A 266 -22.13 -1.26 -5.81
C ASN A 266 -22.30 0.26 -5.98
N CYS A 267 -23.14 0.90 -5.16
CA CYS A 267 -23.45 2.34 -5.31
C CYS A 267 -23.04 3.20 -4.12
N THR A 268 -22.44 2.63 -3.07
CA THR A 268 -22.06 3.29 -1.80
C THR A 268 -23.23 3.91 -1.01
N GLY A 269 -24.48 3.72 -1.46
CA GLY A 269 -25.65 4.20 -0.75
C GLY A 269 -25.83 3.46 0.59
N SER A 270 -26.12 4.20 1.65
CA SER A 270 -26.53 3.61 2.94
C SER A 270 -27.95 3.05 2.81
N VAL A 271 -28.11 1.77 3.08
CA VAL A 271 -29.37 1.02 3.02
C VAL A 271 -29.69 0.47 4.41
N ASP A 272 -30.96 0.46 4.81
CA ASP A 272 -31.34 -0.16 6.09
C ASP A 272 -30.97 -1.65 6.11
N SER A 273 -30.48 -2.13 7.26
CA SER A 273 -30.02 -3.51 7.44
C SER A 273 -31.10 -4.55 7.08
N LYS A 274 -32.38 -4.18 7.23
CA LYS A 274 -33.57 -5.01 6.94
C LYS A 274 -33.88 -5.19 5.45
N LEU A 275 -33.37 -4.32 4.57
CA LEU A 275 -33.62 -4.43 3.13
C LEU A 275 -32.68 -5.47 2.51
N SER A 276 -33.24 -6.46 1.81
CA SER A 276 -32.46 -7.43 1.03
C SER A 276 -31.87 -6.82 -0.24
N ARG A 277 -32.36 -5.68 -0.72
CA ARG A 277 -31.93 -5.08 -1.98
C ARG A 277 -31.70 -3.58 -1.89
N CYS A 278 -30.61 -3.10 -2.48
CA CYS A 278 -30.34 -1.69 -2.67
C CYS A 278 -31.13 -1.11 -3.85
N ARG A 279 -31.36 0.20 -3.87
CA ARG A 279 -31.99 0.91 -5.00
C ARG A 279 -31.24 0.76 -6.33
N CYS A 280 -29.94 0.51 -6.30
CA CYS A 280 -29.16 0.25 -7.51
C CYS A 280 -29.31 -1.19 -8.06
N GLY A 281 -30.18 -2.02 -7.45
CA GLY A 281 -30.41 -3.40 -7.86
C GLY A 281 -29.51 -4.44 -7.20
N TYR A 282 -28.47 -4.02 -6.46
CA TYR A 282 -27.59 -4.91 -5.71
C TYR A 282 -28.36 -5.62 -4.58
N GLU A 283 -28.28 -6.94 -4.55
CA GLU A 283 -28.91 -7.77 -3.54
C GLU A 283 -27.89 -8.10 -2.46
N PHE A 284 -28.19 -7.74 -1.20
CA PHE A 284 -27.34 -8.06 -0.08
C PHE A 284 -27.51 -9.54 0.22
N PRO A 285 -26.40 -10.30 0.36
CA PRO A 285 -26.49 -11.68 0.77
C PRO A 285 -27.18 -11.74 2.14
N THR A 286 -28.39 -12.30 2.18
CA THR A 286 -29.03 -12.66 3.44
C THR A 286 -28.16 -13.75 4.06
N SER A 287 -27.66 -13.49 5.26
CA SER A 287 -26.74 -14.39 5.98
C SER A 287 -27.27 -15.80 6.19
N GLU A 288 -28.57 -16.03 5.95
CA GLU A 288 -29.20 -17.34 6.02
C GLU A 288 -28.93 -18.22 4.79
N THR A 289 -28.51 -17.66 3.65
CA THR A 289 -28.41 -18.41 2.38
C THR A 289 -26.99 -18.67 1.91
N LEU A 290 -25.98 -18.04 2.53
CA LEU A 290 -24.60 -18.08 2.03
C LEU A 290 -23.74 -19.23 2.57
N MET A 291 -24.23 -19.93 3.59
CA MET A 291 -23.65 -21.19 4.02
C MET A 291 -24.76 -22.23 3.86
N PRO A 292 -24.83 -22.96 2.72
CA PRO A 292 -25.58 -24.21 2.74
C PRO A 292 -25.11 -24.96 3.99
N SER A 293 -26.04 -25.36 4.85
CA SER A 293 -25.69 -26.15 6.02
C SER A 293 -24.83 -27.29 5.50
N LEU A 294 -23.54 -27.29 5.86
CA LEU A 294 -22.67 -28.44 5.69
C LEU A 294 -23.22 -29.50 6.65
N ALA A 295 -24.36 -30.07 6.26
CA ALA A 295 -24.91 -31.27 6.82
C ALA A 295 -23.98 -32.38 6.34
N MET A 296 -22.81 -32.46 6.98
CA MET A 296 -22.05 -33.70 6.97
C MET A 296 -23.01 -34.76 7.50
N SER A 297 -23.16 -35.84 6.74
CA SER A 297 -23.97 -36.97 7.17
C SER A 297 -23.46 -37.44 8.54
N GLU A 298 -24.32 -38.06 9.34
CA GLU A 298 -23.91 -38.59 10.64
C GLU A 298 -22.73 -39.58 10.50
N ASP A 299 -22.64 -40.27 9.36
CA ASP A 299 -21.53 -41.16 9.01
C ASP A 299 -20.19 -40.41 8.87
N GLU A 300 -20.14 -39.28 8.15
CA GLU A 300 -18.91 -38.47 8.02
C GLU A 300 -18.47 -37.91 9.38
N ARG A 301 -19.43 -37.49 10.22
CA ARG A 301 -19.14 -37.04 11.58
C ARG A 301 -18.55 -38.15 12.46
N ALA A 302 -19.05 -39.38 12.32
CA ALA A 302 -18.55 -40.53 13.06
C ALA A 302 -17.12 -40.93 12.64
N GLU A 303 -16.78 -40.80 11.36
CA GLU A 303 -15.40 -41.05 10.88
C GLU A 303 -14.41 -40.01 11.39
N PHE A 304 -14.78 -38.73 11.35
CA PHE A 304 -13.94 -37.67 11.94
C PHE A 304 -13.75 -37.87 13.44
N ALA A 305 -14.79 -38.28 14.18
CA ALA A 305 -14.67 -38.57 15.61
C ALA A 305 -13.67 -39.71 15.90
N LYS A 306 -13.58 -40.72 15.03
CA LYS A 306 -12.59 -41.81 15.15
C LYS A 306 -11.16 -41.32 14.91
N LEU A 307 -10.95 -40.42 13.94
CA LEU A 307 -9.63 -39.87 13.63
C LEU A 307 -9.05 -39.00 14.75
N PHE A 308 -9.90 -38.34 15.54
CA PHE A 308 -9.47 -37.47 16.63
C PHE A 308 -9.54 -38.12 18.02
N SER A 309 -10.04 -39.35 18.11
CA SER A 309 -9.96 -40.16 19.34
C SER A 309 -8.56 -40.77 19.44
N VAL A 310 -7.57 -39.93 19.78
CA VAL A 310 -6.21 -40.37 20.12
C VAL A 310 -6.26 -41.05 21.51
N PRO A 311 -5.66 -42.24 21.68
CA PRO A 311 -5.66 -42.98 22.94
C PRO A 311 -4.85 -42.31 24.06
#